data_AF-A0A1I7DH70-F1
#
_entry.id   AF-A0A1I7DH70-F1
#
_cell.length_a   1.000
_cell.length_b   1.000
_cell.length_c   1.000
_cell.angle_alpha   90.00
_cell.angle_beta   90.00
_cell.angle_gamma   90.00
#
_symmetry.space_group_name_H-M   'P 1'
#
loop_
_entity.id
_entity.type
_entity.pdbx_description
1 polymer ?
#
loop_
_entity_poly.entity_id
_entity_poly.type
_entity_poly.pdbx_seq_one_letter_code
_entity_poly.pdbx_strand_id
1 'polypeptide(L)'
;MYRLGLSRQRIAELVRAEPATVGYHLVIARRQDPGLEPAHQAATVTQTGPSPADLARMEEVVAWIMVEGRLPRDRSEDKGERSMARWLSDRRREAAEGTLSPAYRDGLTRVLEWDGNPRAAADEARWHDRLAQLADFRAEGNDWPRHHHYASEREHSLGVWIHTQRYKHRRGELDAQKLRLLDGAAPGWRTGRTRGRPLRP
;
A
#
# COMPACT_ATOMS: atom_id res chain seq x y z
N MET A 1 -17.56 -26.43 14.13
CA MET A 1 -16.23 -26.09 13.58
C MET A 1 -16.32 -25.01 12.50
N TYR A 2 -17.04 -25.21 11.39
CA TYR A 2 -17.21 -24.17 10.37
C TYR A 2 -17.88 -22.89 10.89
N ARG A 3 -18.95 -23.01 11.68
CA ARG A 3 -19.61 -21.89 12.37
C ARG A 3 -18.66 -21.05 13.24
N LEU A 4 -17.55 -21.64 13.69
CA LEU A 4 -16.53 -20.99 14.51
C LEU A 4 -15.40 -20.39 13.64
N GLY A 5 -15.64 -20.12 12.35
CA GLY A 5 -14.67 -19.47 11.47
C GLY A 5 -13.59 -20.38 10.88
N LEU A 6 -13.58 -21.69 11.18
CA LEU A 6 -12.56 -22.59 10.63
C LEU A 6 -12.77 -22.86 9.13
N SER A 7 -11.67 -22.85 8.36
CA SER A 7 -11.69 -23.17 6.93
C SER A 7 -11.98 -24.67 6.67
N ARG A 8 -12.49 -24.99 5.48
CA ARG A 8 -12.76 -26.38 5.05
C ARG A 8 -11.52 -27.28 5.17
N GLN A 9 -10.33 -26.77 4.83
CA GLN A 9 -9.07 -27.51 4.92
C GLN A 9 -8.72 -27.79 6.38
N ARG A 10 -8.87 -26.79 7.26
CA ARG A 10 -8.57 -26.95 8.67
C ARG A 10 -9.51 -27.92 9.38
N ILE A 11 -10.79 -27.91 8.99
CA ILE A 11 -11.77 -28.87 9.49
C ILE A 11 -11.39 -30.29 9.04
N ALA A 12 -11.05 -30.46 7.76
CA ALA A 12 -10.64 -31.74 7.19
C ALA A 12 -9.42 -32.33 7.91
N GLU A 13 -8.41 -31.52 8.21
CA GLU A 13 -7.25 -31.91 9.01
C GLU A 13 -7.65 -32.40 10.41
N LEU A 14 -8.48 -31.62 11.13
CA LEU A 14 -8.89 -31.92 12.50
C LEU A 14 -9.72 -33.20 12.59
N VAL A 15 -10.61 -33.44 11.63
CA VAL A 15 -11.47 -34.63 11.59
C VAL A 15 -10.85 -35.79 10.82
N ARG A 16 -9.62 -35.64 10.31
CA ARG A 16 -8.93 -36.62 9.44
C ARG A 16 -9.81 -37.10 8.28
N ALA A 17 -10.48 -36.16 7.63
CA ALA A 17 -11.34 -36.41 6.47
C ALA A 17 -10.79 -35.72 5.22
N GLU A 18 -11.30 -36.08 4.05
CA GLU A 18 -10.94 -35.40 2.81
C GLU A 18 -11.61 -34.01 2.74
N PRO A 19 -10.90 -32.95 2.30
CA PRO A 19 -11.48 -31.61 2.14
C PRO A 19 -12.71 -31.55 1.22
N ALA A 20 -12.78 -32.42 0.21
CA ALA A 20 -13.93 -32.52 -0.70
C ALA A 20 -15.19 -33.00 0.05
N THR A 21 -15.05 -34.02 0.90
CA THR A 21 -16.12 -34.55 1.75
C THR A 21 -16.63 -33.50 2.73
N VAL A 22 -15.73 -32.74 3.36
CA VAL A 22 -16.12 -31.60 4.22
C VAL A 22 -16.88 -30.55 3.40
N GLY A 23 -16.41 -30.22 2.20
CA GLY A 23 -17.09 -29.28 1.30
C GLY A 23 -18.52 -29.71 0.96
N TYR A 24 -18.72 -30.99 0.63
CA TYR A 24 -20.04 -31.56 0.35
C TYR A 24 -20.99 -31.41 1.56
N HIS A 25 -20.54 -31.77 2.76
CA HIS A 25 -21.35 -31.64 3.97
C HIS A 25 -21.64 -30.19 4.35
N LEU A 26 -20.73 -29.25 4.07
CA LEU A 26 -20.98 -27.82 4.29
C LEU A 26 -22.06 -27.25 3.36
N VAL A 27 -22.14 -27.74 2.11
CA VAL A 27 -23.23 -27.35 1.19
C VAL A 27 -24.59 -27.78 1.75
N ILE A 28 -24.68 -28.99 2.28
CA ILE A 28 -25.91 -29.50 2.90
C ILE A 28 -26.23 -28.69 4.18
N ALA A 29 -25.23 -28.46 5.03
CA ALA A 29 -25.39 -27.73 6.29
C ALA A 29 -25.86 -26.28 6.07
N ARG A 30 -25.34 -25.58 5.05
CA ARG A 30 -25.79 -24.21 4.71
C ARG A 30 -27.24 -24.15 4.22
N ARG A 31 -27.73 -25.21 3.56
CA ARG A 31 -29.14 -25.31 3.12
C ARG A 31 -30.08 -25.54 4.29
N GLN A 32 -29.63 -26.26 5.31
CA GLN A 32 -30.42 -26.58 6.51
C GLN A 32 -30.37 -25.47 7.56
N ASP A 33 -29.24 -24.75 7.67
CA ASP A 33 -29.03 -23.62 8.58
C ASP A 33 -28.50 -22.40 7.79
N PRO A 34 -29.41 -21.52 7.32
CA PRO A 34 -29.03 -20.27 6.66
C PRO A 34 -28.17 -19.34 7.54
N GLY A 35 -28.23 -19.48 8.87
CA GLY A 35 -27.44 -18.69 9.82
C GLY A 35 -25.99 -19.17 9.97
N LEU A 36 -25.63 -20.31 9.37
CA LEU A 36 -24.29 -20.88 9.44
C LEU A 36 -23.23 -19.99 8.77
N GLU A 37 -23.55 -19.41 7.61
CA GLU A 37 -22.62 -18.59 6.83
C GLU A 37 -22.38 -17.22 7.48
N PRO A 38 -23.41 -16.47 7.92
CA PRO A 38 -23.20 -15.23 8.69
C PRO A 38 -22.43 -15.46 9.99
N ALA A 39 -22.69 -16.57 10.71
CA ALA A 39 -21.96 -16.91 11.92
C ALA A 39 -20.49 -17.29 11.63
N HIS A 40 -20.22 -18.01 10.55
CA HIS A 40 -18.86 -18.26 10.07
C HIS A 40 -18.14 -16.94 9.75
N GLN A 41 -18.79 -16.04 8.99
CA GLN A 41 -18.23 -14.74 8.63
C GLN A 41 -17.92 -13.89 9.88
N ALA A 42 -18.86 -13.78 10.82
CA ALA A 42 -18.65 -13.09 12.09
C ALA A 42 -17.46 -13.67 12.88
N ALA A 43 -17.34 -15.00 12.94
CA ALA A 43 -16.25 -15.67 13.62
C ALA A 43 -14.90 -15.53 12.89
N THR A 44 -14.88 -15.46 11.55
CA THR A 44 -13.65 -15.19 10.78
C THR A 44 -13.13 -13.78 10.98
N VAL A 45 -14.03 -12.78 11.08
CA VAL A 45 -13.65 -11.38 11.34
C VAL A 45 -12.97 -11.24 12.70
N THR A 46 -13.44 -11.99 13.71
CA THR A 46 -12.79 -12.04 15.03
C THR A 46 -11.44 -12.76 14.99
N GLN A 47 -11.23 -13.70 14.05
CA GLN A 47 -9.97 -14.46 13.90
C GLN A 47 -8.94 -13.82 12.97
N THR A 48 -9.31 -12.81 12.19
CA THR A 48 -8.37 -12.01 11.37
C THR A 48 -7.49 -11.05 12.18
N GLY A 49 -7.51 -11.15 13.51
CA GLY A 49 -6.58 -10.41 14.36
C GLY A 49 -5.11 -10.88 14.19
N PRO A 50 -4.14 -10.02 14.52
CA PRO A 50 -2.73 -10.39 14.49
C PRO A 50 -2.44 -11.60 15.37
N SER A 51 -1.55 -12.49 14.91
CA SER A 51 -1.19 -13.68 15.67
C SER A 51 -0.42 -13.31 16.95
N PRO A 52 -0.29 -14.23 17.93
CA PRO A 52 0.53 -13.98 19.11
C PRO A 52 1.99 -13.64 18.76
N ALA A 53 2.54 -14.24 17.70
CA ALA A 53 3.88 -13.93 17.21
C ALA A 53 3.98 -12.50 16.65
N ASP A 54 2.92 -12.05 15.96
CA ASP A 54 2.86 -10.69 15.43
C ASP A 54 2.73 -9.63 16.54
N LEU A 55 1.99 -9.94 17.60
CA LEU A 55 1.90 -9.10 18.80
C LEU A 55 3.23 -9.07 19.55
N ALA A 56 3.94 -10.21 19.66
CA ALA A 56 5.29 -10.24 20.24
C ALA A 56 6.26 -9.36 19.43
N ARG A 57 6.17 -9.38 18.09
CA ARG A 57 6.96 -8.50 17.23
C ARG A 57 6.63 -7.02 17.46
N MET A 58 5.37 -6.67 17.67
CA MET A 58 4.97 -5.31 18.04
C MET A 58 5.60 -4.90 19.36
N GLU A 59 5.49 -5.72 20.40
CA GLU A 59 6.05 -5.42 21.73
C GLU A 59 7.58 -5.28 21.67
N GLU A 60 8.28 -6.08 20.87
CA GLU A 60 9.72 -5.92 20.60
C GLU A 60 10.05 -4.55 20.03
N VAL A 61 9.30 -4.09 19.02
CA VAL A 61 9.48 -2.78 18.39
C VAL A 61 9.18 -1.66 19.38
N VAL A 62 8.10 -1.77 20.16
CA VAL A 62 7.73 -0.77 21.17
C VAL A 62 8.80 -0.69 22.25
N ALA A 63 9.27 -1.82 22.78
CA ALA A 63 10.32 -1.85 23.78
C ALA A 63 11.62 -1.22 23.26
N TRP A 64 12.00 -1.51 22.02
CA TRP A 64 13.17 -0.91 21.39
C TRP A 64 13.05 0.62 21.30
N ILE A 65 11.89 1.15 20.89
CA ILE A 65 11.64 2.60 20.80
C ILE A 65 11.71 3.26 22.18
N MET A 66 11.16 2.61 23.21
CA MET A 66 11.20 3.12 24.58
C MET A 66 12.62 3.16 25.14
N VAL A 67 13.48 2.20 24.76
CA VAL A 67 14.90 2.18 25.17
C VAL A 67 15.73 3.21 24.42
N GLU A 68 15.57 3.29 23.11
CA GLU A 68 16.38 4.18 22.25
C GLU A 68 15.87 5.62 22.24
N GLY A 69 14.62 5.86 22.68
CA GLY A 69 13.98 7.18 22.69
C GLY A 69 13.74 7.75 21.30
N ARG A 70 13.75 6.92 20.25
CA ARG A 70 13.61 7.34 18.85
C ARG A 70 12.98 6.25 18.00
N LEU A 71 12.49 6.64 16.84
CA LEU A 71 11.97 5.70 15.85
C LEU A 71 13.11 4.98 15.09
N PRO A 72 12.92 3.69 14.73
CA PRO A 72 13.86 2.93 13.90
C PRO A 72 14.08 3.55 12.51
N ARG A 73 15.32 3.55 12.05
CA ARG A 73 15.73 4.10 10.74
C ARG A 73 15.86 2.98 9.69
N ASP A 74 15.38 3.22 8.46
CA ASP A 74 15.56 2.28 7.34
C ASP A 74 16.98 2.20 6.83
N ARG A 75 17.77 3.27 7.01
CA ARG A 75 19.17 3.37 6.60
C ARG A 75 20.14 3.11 7.74
N SER A 76 19.70 2.47 8.83
CA SER A 76 20.62 2.01 9.88
C SER A 76 21.55 0.92 9.37
N GLU A 77 22.76 0.82 9.91
CA GLU A 77 23.68 -0.30 9.66
C GLU A 77 23.20 -1.60 10.34
N ASP A 78 22.38 -1.48 11.38
CA ASP A 78 21.78 -2.60 12.08
C ASP A 78 20.61 -3.23 11.30
N LYS A 79 20.68 -4.54 11.05
CA LYS A 79 19.65 -5.28 10.30
C LYS A 79 18.31 -5.37 11.06
N GLY A 80 18.37 -5.52 12.38
CA GLY A 80 17.22 -5.52 13.28
C GLY A 80 16.48 -4.19 13.21
N GLU A 81 17.19 -3.06 13.36
CA GLU A 81 16.61 -1.72 13.27
C GLU A 81 15.94 -1.50 11.90
N ARG A 82 16.61 -1.89 10.81
CA ARG A 82 16.01 -1.80 9.46
C ARG A 82 14.74 -2.63 9.32
N SER A 83 14.65 -3.79 9.99
CA SER A 83 13.45 -4.62 9.97
C SER A 83 12.32 -3.98 10.76
N MET A 84 12.61 -3.42 11.94
CA MET A 84 11.64 -2.67 12.75
C MET A 84 11.12 -1.43 12.01
N ALA A 85 12.00 -0.71 11.30
CA ALA A 85 11.64 0.45 10.49
C ALA A 85 10.69 0.12 9.33
N ARG A 86 10.90 -1.04 8.68
CA ARG A 86 9.98 -1.54 7.64
C ARG A 86 8.64 -1.93 8.23
N TRP A 87 8.65 -2.69 9.34
CA TRP A 87 7.43 -3.10 10.03
C TRP A 87 6.55 -1.90 10.44
N LEU A 88 7.15 -0.84 11.03
CA LEU A 88 6.41 0.39 11.36
C LEU A 88 5.85 1.09 10.11
N SER A 89 6.56 1.04 8.99
CA SER A 89 6.10 1.66 7.74
C SER A 89 4.88 0.95 7.18
N ASP A 90 4.85 -0.39 7.26
CA ASP A 90 3.69 -1.17 6.84
C ASP A 90 2.48 -0.90 7.74
N ARG A 91 2.66 -0.83 9.07
CA ARG A 91 1.58 -0.48 10.01
C ARG A 91 1.05 0.95 9.81
N ARG A 92 1.92 1.91 9.49
CA ARG A 92 1.50 3.29 9.12
C ARG A 92 0.70 3.32 7.83
N ARG A 93 1.09 2.53 6.82
CA ARG A 93 0.32 2.40 5.57
C ARG A 93 -1.07 1.83 5.85
N GLU A 94 -1.16 0.75 6.62
CA GLU A 94 -2.44 0.15 7.02
C GLU A 94 -3.30 1.12 7.84
N ALA A 95 -2.68 1.95 8.69
CA ALA A 95 -3.39 2.99 9.43
C ALA A 95 -3.99 4.04 8.49
N ALA A 96 -3.21 4.51 7.51
CA ALA A 96 -3.64 5.47 6.50
C ALA A 96 -4.72 4.90 5.56
N GLU A 97 -4.67 3.61 5.26
CA GLU A 97 -5.68 2.88 4.48
C GLU A 97 -6.92 2.50 5.30
N GLY A 98 -6.89 2.67 6.63
CA GLY A 98 -7.97 2.30 7.55
C GLY A 98 -8.10 0.78 7.79
N THR A 99 -7.12 -0.02 7.34
CA THR A 99 -7.10 -1.48 7.43
C THR A 99 -6.36 -2.01 8.66
N LEU A 100 -5.73 -1.13 9.44
CA LEU A 100 -4.98 -1.51 10.64
C LEU A 100 -5.90 -2.14 11.70
N SER A 101 -5.50 -3.33 12.16
CA SER A 101 -6.19 -4.04 13.26
C SER A 101 -6.23 -3.20 14.54
N PRO A 102 -7.36 -3.18 15.28
CA PRO A 102 -7.47 -2.50 16.57
C PRO A 102 -6.36 -2.90 17.56
N ALA A 103 -5.97 -4.17 17.60
CA ALA A 103 -4.93 -4.65 18.50
C ALA A 103 -3.56 -3.97 18.27
N TYR A 104 -3.21 -3.70 17.01
CA TYR A 104 -2.00 -2.92 16.70
C TYR A 104 -2.15 -1.46 17.05
N ARG A 105 -3.32 -0.86 16.79
CA ARG A 105 -3.60 0.54 17.13
C ARG A 105 -3.47 0.78 18.64
N ASP A 106 -4.05 -0.10 19.44
CA ASP A 106 -4.02 -0.02 20.90
C ASP A 106 -2.59 -0.20 21.43
N GLY A 107 -1.84 -1.17 20.89
CA GLY A 107 -0.45 -1.40 21.28
C GLY A 107 0.49 -0.25 20.91
N LEU A 108 0.32 0.34 19.72
CA LEU A 108 1.16 1.42 19.22
C LEU A 108 0.85 2.79 19.83
N THR A 109 -0.32 2.97 20.46
CA THR A 109 -0.67 4.21 21.19
C THR A 109 0.33 4.54 22.30
N ARG A 110 1.10 3.55 22.78
CA ARG A 110 2.18 3.74 23.77
C ARG A 110 3.40 4.49 23.22
N VAL A 111 3.56 4.55 21.90
CA VAL A 111 4.67 5.23 21.23
C VAL A 111 4.18 6.58 20.71
N LEU A 112 4.67 7.69 21.26
CA LEU A 112 4.34 9.02 20.74
C LEU A 112 4.82 9.18 19.29
N GLU A 113 3.98 9.81 18.45
CA GLU A 113 4.27 10.15 17.04
C GLU A 113 4.55 8.95 16.12
N TRP A 114 4.12 7.75 16.50
CA TRP A 114 4.31 6.56 15.67
C TRP A 114 3.52 6.63 14.36
N ASP A 115 2.43 7.39 14.30
CA ASP A 115 1.53 7.53 13.15
C ASP A 115 2.03 8.57 12.13
N GLY A 116 2.93 9.46 12.53
CA GLY A 116 3.63 10.36 11.63
C GLY A 116 4.43 9.56 10.60
N ASN A 117 4.18 9.78 9.30
CA ASN A 117 4.94 9.15 8.22
C ASN A 117 5.84 10.17 7.50
N PRO A 118 7.06 10.46 8.04
CA PRO A 118 8.04 11.32 7.38
C PRO A 118 8.38 10.88 5.97
N ARG A 119 8.31 9.58 5.66
CA ARG A 119 8.55 9.08 4.29
C ARG A 119 7.42 9.48 3.36
N ALA A 120 6.17 9.29 3.76
CA ALA A 120 5.02 9.73 2.96
C ALA A 120 5.02 11.25 2.77
N ALA A 121 5.32 12.02 3.83
CA ALA A 121 5.47 13.46 3.71
C ALA A 121 6.59 13.85 2.73
N ALA A 122 7.75 13.17 2.80
CA ALA A 122 8.86 13.41 1.89
C ALA A 122 8.57 12.93 0.45
N ASP A 123 7.83 11.84 0.27
CA ASP A 123 7.34 11.37 -1.03
C ASP A 123 6.36 12.37 -1.64
N GLU A 124 5.47 12.91 -0.83
CA GLU A 124 4.51 13.94 -1.25
C GLU A 124 5.23 15.22 -1.64
N ALA A 125 6.22 15.67 -0.86
CA ALA A 125 7.06 16.81 -1.17
C ALA A 125 7.83 16.59 -2.49
N ARG A 126 8.45 15.41 -2.67
CA ARG A 126 9.13 15.04 -3.94
C ARG A 126 8.17 15.04 -5.13
N TRP A 127 6.93 14.59 -4.92
CA TRP A 127 5.92 14.58 -5.99
C TRP A 127 5.58 16.01 -6.43
N HIS A 128 5.37 16.92 -5.48
CA HIS A 128 5.10 18.34 -5.76
C HIS A 128 6.30 19.04 -6.41
N ASP A 129 7.51 18.78 -5.94
CA ASP A 129 8.75 19.31 -6.52
C ASP A 129 8.92 18.88 -7.99
N ARG A 130 8.63 17.60 -8.30
CA ARG A 130 8.67 17.10 -9.69
C ARG A 130 7.57 17.71 -10.57
N LEU A 131 6.39 17.96 -10.01
CA LEU A 131 5.32 18.65 -10.72
C LEU A 131 5.72 20.08 -11.07
N ALA A 132 6.30 20.81 -10.12
CA ALA A 132 6.83 22.16 -10.34
C ALA A 132 7.91 22.17 -11.43
N GLN A 133 8.90 21.27 -11.33
CA GLN A 133 9.95 21.15 -12.35
C GLN A 133 9.40 20.81 -13.74
N LEU A 134 8.33 20.01 -13.83
CA LEU A 134 7.66 19.71 -15.09
C LEU A 134 6.94 20.95 -15.65
N ALA A 135 6.26 21.71 -14.80
CA ALA A 135 5.60 22.96 -15.19
C ALA A 135 6.63 23.98 -15.70
N ASP A 136 7.74 24.15 -14.99
CA ASP A 136 8.85 25.03 -15.40
C ASP A 136 9.44 24.57 -16.74
N PHE A 137 9.72 23.27 -16.89
CA PHE A 137 10.25 22.72 -18.13
C PHE A 137 9.32 23.00 -19.32
N ARG A 138 7.99 22.94 -19.12
CA ARG A 138 6.99 23.30 -20.14
C ARG A 138 6.91 24.81 -20.39
N ALA A 139 7.05 25.62 -19.34
CA ALA A 139 7.05 27.08 -19.43
C ALA A 139 8.29 27.63 -20.17
N GLU A 140 9.43 26.94 -20.06
CA GLU A 140 10.67 27.21 -20.82
C GLU A 140 10.50 26.99 -22.35
N GLY A 141 9.33 26.56 -22.82
CA GLY A 141 9.05 26.27 -24.23
C GLY A 141 9.46 24.87 -24.69
N ASN A 142 9.92 24.02 -23.75
CA ASN A 142 10.25 22.64 -24.09
C ASN A 142 8.97 21.80 -24.31
N ASP A 143 9.04 20.91 -25.29
CA ASP A 143 8.00 19.91 -25.48
C ASP A 143 8.16 18.73 -24.48
N TRP A 144 7.16 17.85 -24.34
CA TRP A 144 7.07 16.90 -23.21
C TRP A 144 8.33 16.04 -22.98
N PRO A 145 8.85 15.97 -21.74
CA PRO A 145 10.12 15.29 -21.46
C PRO A 145 10.08 13.80 -21.82
N ARG A 146 11.21 13.28 -22.32
CA ARG A 146 11.37 11.87 -22.72
C ARG A 146 12.17 11.09 -21.68
N HIS A 147 11.76 9.85 -21.42
CA HIS A 147 12.61 8.91 -20.67
C HIS A 147 13.64 8.19 -21.57
N HIS A 148 13.48 8.24 -22.89
CA HIS A 148 14.45 7.73 -23.87
C HIS A 148 14.86 8.82 -24.85
N HIS A 149 16.11 8.80 -25.31
CA HIS A 149 16.67 9.81 -26.23
C HIS A 149 16.46 11.24 -25.71
N TYR A 150 16.86 11.48 -24.46
CA TYR A 150 16.74 12.75 -23.77
C TYR A 150 17.96 13.64 -24.03
N ALA A 151 17.78 14.95 -23.97
CA ALA A 151 18.83 15.95 -24.14
C ALA A 151 19.55 16.29 -22.82
N SER A 152 18.91 16.04 -21.67
CA SER A 152 19.49 16.28 -20.34
C SER A 152 18.99 15.29 -19.30
N GLU A 153 19.76 15.12 -18.22
CA GLU A 153 19.37 14.31 -17.06
C GLU A 153 18.09 14.83 -16.38
N ARG A 154 17.86 16.15 -16.43
CA ARG A 154 16.60 16.79 -15.99
C ARG A 154 15.43 16.29 -16.86
N GLU A 155 15.59 16.28 -18.18
CA GLU A 155 14.56 15.75 -19.10
C GLU A 155 14.32 14.26 -18.86
N HIS A 156 15.38 13.46 -18.69
CA HIS A 156 15.25 12.02 -18.41
C HIS A 156 14.41 11.77 -17.15
N SER A 157 14.77 12.44 -16.05
CA SER A 157 14.12 12.30 -14.75
C SER A 157 12.64 12.66 -14.82
N LEU A 158 12.32 13.80 -15.46
CA LEU A 158 10.92 14.22 -15.66
C LEU A 158 10.16 13.28 -16.60
N GLY A 159 10.84 12.75 -17.62
CA GLY A 159 10.29 11.79 -18.57
C GLY A 159 9.91 10.46 -17.93
N VAL A 160 10.74 9.94 -17.03
CA VAL A 160 10.45 8.73 -16.24
C VAL A 160 9.30 9.00 -15.27
N TRP A 161 9.34 10.15 -14.60
CA TRP A 161 8.31 10.53 -13.64
C TRP A 161 6.92 10.66 -14.29
N ILE A 162 6.81 11.38 -15.41
CA ILE A 162 5.53 11.57 -16.10
C ILE A 162 5.03 10.27 -16.74
N HIS A 163 5.93 9.41 -17.21
CA HIS A 163 5.57 8.07 -17.68
C HIS A 163 4.91 7.26 -16.57
N THR A 164 5.47 7.31 -15.36
CA THR A 164 4.92 6.64 -14.17
C THR A 164 3.53 7.18 -13.81
N GLN A 165 3.33 8.50 -13.87
CA GLN A 165 2.00 9.09 -13.58
C GLN A 165 0.95 8.63 -14.60
N ARG A 166 1.32 8.60 -15.90
CA ARG A 166 0.43 8.10 -16.97
C ARG A 166 0.08 6.64 -16.78
N TYR A 167 1.06 5.83 -16.37
CA TYR A 167 0.85 4.42 -16.06
C TYR A 167 -0.15 4.23 -14.93
N LYS A 168 0.05 4.93 -13.80
CA LYS A 168 -0.89 4.89 -12.65
C LYS A 168 -2.29 5.35 -13.02
N HIS A 169 -2.42 6.43 -13.79
CA HIS A 169 -3.72 6.92 -14.24
C HIS A 169 -4.46 5.89 -15.11
N ARG A 170 -3.78 5.22 -16.05
CA ARG A 170 -4.40 4.16 -16.87
C ARG A 170 -4.89 2.97 -16.05
N ARG A 171 -4.31 2.72 -14.88
CA ARG A 171 -4.72 1.67 -13.94
C ARG A 171 -5.77 2.12 -12.91
N GLY A 172 -6.14 3.40 -12.90
CA GLY A 172 -7.01 3.97 -11.88
C GLY A 172 -6.35 4.08 -10.49
N GLU A 173 -5.01 4.01 -10.43
CA GLU A 173 -4.22 4.03 -9.19
C GLU A 173 -3.65 5.42 -8.86
N LEU A 174 -3.99 6.42 -9.67
CA LEU A 174 -3.57 7.79 -9.42
C LEU A 174 -4.60 8.48 -8.53
N ASP A 175 -4.11 9.00 -7.40
CA ASP A 175 -4.93 9.75 -6.45
C ASP A 175 -5.66 10.93 -7.12
N ALA A 176 -6.90 11.18 -6.68
CA ALA A 176 -7.77 12.19 -7.28
C ALA A 176 -7.25 13.62 -7.09
N GLN A 177 -6.58 13.93 -5.99
CA GLN A 177 -5.93 15.23 -5.78
C GLN A 177 -4.74 15.39 -6.72
N LYS A 178 -3.91 14.35 -6.85
CA LYS A 178 -2.76 14.34 -7.78
C LYS A 178 -3.20 14.51 -9.23
N LEU A 179 -4.32 13.90 -9.61
CA LEU A 179 -4.94 14.08 -10.93
C LEU A 179 -5.30 15.55 -11.19
N ARG A 180 -6.03 16.19 -10.25
CA ARG A 180 -6.40 17.61 -10.37
C ARG A 180 -5.19 18.53 -10.47
N LEU A 181 -4.16 18.27 -9.67
CA LEU A 181 -2.92 19.05 -9.68
C LEU A 181 -2.17 18.92 -11.03
N LEU A 182 -2.09 17.70 -11.57
CA LEU A 182 -1.50 17.47 -12.90
C LEU A 182 -2.29 18.12 -14.02
N ASP A 183 -3.61 18.02 -13.99
CA ASP A 183 -4.48 18.64 -15.00
C ASP A 183 -4.37 20.18 -14.98
N GLY A 184 -4.20 20.78 -13.80
CA GLY A 184 -4.02 22.22 -13.64
C GLY A 184 -2.61 22.72 -14.03
N ALA A 185 -1.56 22.05 -13.56
CA ALA A 185 -0.19 22.51 -13.77
C ALA A 185 0.40 22.11 -15.14
N ALA A 186 -0.09 21.03 -15.75
CA ALA A 186 0.43 20.53 -17.02
C ALA A 186 -0.69 20.01 -17.95
N PRO A 187 -1.53 20.90 -18.51
CA PRO A 187 -2.60 20.50 -19.43
C PRO A 187 -2.08 19.65 -20.60
N GLY A 188 -2.77 18.56 -20.91
CA GLY A 188 -2.37 17.62 -21.98
C GLY A 188 -1.31 16.59 -21.57
N TRP A 189 -0.95 16.51 -20.28
CA TRP A 189 0.03 15.54 -19.79
C TRP A 189 -0.35 14.09 -20.07
N ARG A 190 -1.63 13.76 -20.26
CA ARG A 190 -2.13 12.39 -20.48
C ARG A 190 -1.71 11.81 -21.84
N THR A 191 -1.74 12.64 -22.89
CA THR A 191 -1.43 12.26 -24.27
C THR A 191 0.06 12.39 -24.59
N GLY A 192 0.75 13.36 -23.99
CA GLY A 192 2.16 13.61 -24.26
C GLY A 192 2.42 14.15 -25.67
N ARG A 193 3.63 13.93 -26.21
CA ARG A 193 3.96 14.33 -27.58
C ARG A 193 3.04 13.59 -28.55
N THR A 194 2.23 14.31 -29.33
CA THR A 194 1.52 13.72 -30.45
C THR A 194 2.58 13.20 -31.43
N ARG A 195 2.55 11.90 -31.77
CA ARG A 195 3.44 11.36 -32.80
C ARG A 195 3.18 12.15 -34.08
N GLY A 196 4.10 13.03 -34.44
CA GLY A 196 4.11 13.66 -35.75
C GLY A 196 4.22 12.55 -36.79
N ARG A 197 3.12 12.23 -37.46
CA ARG A 197 3.21 11.71 -38.81
C ARG A 197 3.67 12.91 -39.64
N PRO A 198 4.87 12.91 -40.23
CA PRO A 198 5.22 13.99 -41.14
C PRO A 198 4.19 13.97 -42.27
N LEU A 199 3.59 15.13 -42.56
CA LEU A 199 2.90 15.34 -43.83
C LEU A 199 3.93 15.06 -44.92
N ARG A 200 3.69 14.01 -45.72
CA ARG A 200 4.50 13.79 -46.93
C ARG A 200 4.14 14.87 -47.95
N PRO A 201 5.14 15.44 -48.66
CA PRO A 201 4.91 16.38 -49.75
C PRO A 201 4.12 15.72 -50.89
#